data_AF-A0A3C0B9J3-F1
#
_entry.id   AF-A0A3C0B9J3-F1
#
_cell.length_a   1.000
_cell.length_b   1.000
_cell.length_c   1.000
_cell.angle_alpha   90.00
_cell.angle_beta   90.00
_cell.angle_gamma   90.00
#
_symmetry.space_group_name_H-M   'P 1'
#
loop_
_entity.id
_entity.type
_entity.pdbx_description
1 polymer ?
#
loop_
_entity_poly.entity_id
_entity_poly.type
_entity_poly.pdbx_seq_one_letter_code
_entity_poly.pdbx_strand_id
1 'polypeptide(L)' 'MSNNKVTLHRVLTASAEKVFRAFSNPDAYATWIPPYGFLG' A
#
# COMPACT_ATOMS: atom_id res chain seq x y z
N MET A 1 6.53 15.80 -22.45
CA MET A 1 6.85 14.91 -21.31
C MET A 1 6.42 13.50 -21.66
N SER A 2 7.30 12.50 -21.50
CA SER A 2 7.05 11.12 -21.90
C SER A 2 5.99 10.43 -21.01
N ASN A 3 4.99 9.81 -21.63
CA ASN A 3 3.88 9.09 -20.98
C ASN A 3 4.32 7.69 -20.52
N ASN A 4 5.29 7.63 -19.62
CA ASN A 4 5.84 6.36 -19.16
C ASN A 4 4.90 5.75 -18.12
N LYS A 5 4.10 4.75 -18.54
CA LYS A 5 3.30 3.92 -17.64
C LYS A 5 4.05 2.64 -17.28
N VAL A 6 4.13 2.35 -15.99
CA VAL A 6 4.65 1.08 -15.47
C VAL A 6 3.50 0.33 -14.81
N THR A 7 3.36 -0.96 -15.14
CA THR A 7 2.39 -1.86 -14.50
C THR A 7 3.16 -2.91 -13.72
N LEU A 8 2.83 -3.06 -12.44
CA LEU A 8 3.45 -4.07 -11.56
C LEU A 8 2.39 -5.06 -11.13
N HIS A 9 2.63 -6.35 -11.37
CA HIS A 9 1.86 -7.43 -10.78
C HIS A 9 2.58 -7.95 -9.54
N ARG A 10 1.86 -8.11 -8.43
CA ARG A 10 2.38 -8.63 -7.16
C ARG A 10 1.38 -9.62 -6.59
N VAL A 11 1.89 -10.72 -6.05
CA VAL A 11 1.10 -11.72 -5.33
C VAL A 11 1.35 -11.53 -3.85
N LEU A 12 0.27 -11.34 -3.09
CA LEU A 12 0.33 -11.15 -1.65
C LEU A 12 -0.32 -12.34 -0.96
N THR A 13 0.33 -12.92 0.06
CA THR A 13 -0.23 -14.00 0.88
C THR A 13 -1.18 -13.41 1.94
N ALA A 14 -2.25 -12.77 1.49
CA ALA A 14 -3.27 -12.13 2.32
C ALA A 14 -4.64 -12.21 1.65
N SER A 15 -5.73 -12.09 2.42
CA SER A 15 -7.07 -11.98 1.86
C SER A 15 -7.26 -10.67 1.10
N ALA A 16 -8.11 -10.67 0.07
CA ALA A 16 -8.41 -9.47 -0.72
C ALA A 16 -8.93 -8.32 0.16
N GLU A 17 -9.76 -8.62 1.15
CA GLU A 17 -10.28 -7.64 2.10
C GLU A 17 -9.16 -6.97 2.91
N LYS A 18 -8.17 -7.73 3.38
CA LYS A 18 -7.03 -7.18 4.12
C LYS A 18 -6.18 -6.28 3.24
N VAL A 19 -5.97 -6.67 1.98
CA VAL A 19 -5.24 -5.85 1.00
C VAL A 19 -6.00 -4.56 0.73
N PHE A 20 -7.31 -4.63 0.47
CA PHE A 20 -8.13 -3.45 0.24
C PHE A 20 -8.15 -2.50 1.45
N ARG A 21 -8.30 -3.05 2.67
CA ARG A 21 -8.29 -2.26 3.90
C ARG A 21 -6.97 -1.52 4.12
N ALA A 22 -5.84 -2.12 3.76
CA ALA A 22 -4.52 -1.51 3.91
C ALA A 22 -4.38 -0.16 3.18
N PHE A 23 -5.15 0.06 2.11
CA PHE A 23 -5.11 1.28 1.31
C PHE A 23 -6.38 2.16 1.43
N SER A 24 -7.47 1.65 2.00
CA SER A 24 -8.74 2.38 2.13
C SER A 24 -9.06 2.84 3.56
N ASN A 25 -8.47 2.21 4.58
CA ASN A 25 -8.65 2.59 5.97
C ASN A 25 -7.57 3.61 6.40
N PRO A 26 -7.95 4.81 6.91
CA PRO A 26 -6.99 5.84 7.30
C PRO A 26 -5.94 5.39 8.33
N ASP A 27 -6.35 4.63 9.35
CA ASP A 27 -5.45 4.14 10.39
C ASP A 27 -4.44 3.15 9.82
N ALA A 28 -4.89 2.27 8.92
CA ALA A 28 -4.01 1.32 8.24
C ALA A 28 -3.03 2.06 7.31
N TYR A 29 -3.50 3.09 6.59
CA TYR A 29 -2.66 3.90 5.72
C TYR A 29 -1.58 4.69 6.49
N ALA A 30 -1.91 5.19 7.69
CA ALA A 30 -0.96 5.88 8.55
C ALA A 30 0.23 4.99 8.98
N THR A 31 0.06 3.66 9.02
CA THR A 31 1.16 2.72 9.31
C THR A 31 2.24 2.65 8.23
N TRP A 32 2.03 3.27 7.07
CA TRP A 32 3.02 3.33 5.99
C TRP A 32 3.71 4.69 5.90
N ILE A 33 3.25 5.68 6.67
CA ILE A 33 3.68 7.08 6.54
C ILE A 33 4.43 7.50 7.81
N PRO A 34 5.47 8.34 7.70
CA PRO A 34 6.11 8.92 8.88
C PRO A 34 5.12 9.70 9.77
N PRO A 35 5.32 9.75 11.10
CA PRO A 35 6.46 9.20 11.83
C PRO A 35 6.30 7.74 12.28
N TYR A 36 5.13 7.10 12.11
CA TYR A 36 4.83 5.80 12.73
C TYR A 36 4.91 4.59 11.79
N GLY A 37 5.23 4.78 10.51
CA GLY A 37 5.32 3.70 9.51
C GLY A 37 6.73 3.28 9.05
N PHE A 38 7.77 3.88 9.61
CA PHE A 38 9.18 3.67 9.22
C PHE A 38 10.11 3.41 10.42
N LEU A 39 9.58 2.99 11.58
CA LEU A 39 10.39 2.71 12.78
C LEU A 39 11.04 1.31 12.78
N GLY A 40 11.15 0.68 11.61
CA GLY A 40 11.81 -0.62 11.40
C GLY A 40 13.30 -0.48 11.19
#